data_AF-A0A7K3B3K6-F1
#
_entry.id   AF-A0A7K3B3K6-F1
#
_cell.length_a   1.000
_cell.length_b   1.000
_cell.length_c   1.000
_cell.angle_alpha   90.00
_cell.angle_beta   90.00
_cell.angle_gamma   90.00
#
_symmetry.space_group_name_H-M   'P 1'
#
loop_
_entity.id
_entity.type
_entity.pdbx_description
1 polymer ?
#
loop_
_entity_poly.entity_id
_entity_poly.type
_entity_poly.pdbx_seq_one_letter_code
_entity_poly.pdbx_strand_id
1 'polypeptide(L)'
;MSTVASAVPDPAADPTRRVVLRPDQQAGLDRAVRHLHRLGTRGLYVSACGTGKTLVGIRLAGTLASRLTLVVVPTLDLIAQTALAWRRDGRAEAMVAVCSMDTRAHPGLAEANVGSTGDATGLAAVLSAAGTGVLDAVTVFCTYDSLDKVEAAQRTGRSVPPFDLAVMDEAHRIAGRADKKWAVINDNARIKADRRLYMTATPRIFGGPDLAESADVRRPRRRRSAEPDVEASANSMDSEPVYGKKIFEYPLAQAVADRAVASSGVVRLVG
;
A
#
# COMPACT_ATOMS: atom_id res chain seq x y z
N MET A 1 -23.75 27.82 15.35
CA MET A 1 -23.90 26.84 14.26
C MET A 1 -23.07 27.34 13.09
N SER A 2 -21.86 26.79 12.91
CA SER A 2 -20.90 27.27 11.90
C SER A 2 -20.88 26.28 10.74
N THR A 3 -21.24 26.75 9.56
CA THR A 3 -21.38 25.96 8.33
C THR A 3 -20.00 25.64 7.78
N VAL A 4 -19.66 24.35 7.69
CA VAL A 4 -18.46 23.87 6.99
C VAL A 4 -18.68 24.10 5.50
N ALA A 5 -17.90 25.02 4.91
CA ALA A 5 -17.84 25.18 3.46
C ALA A 5 -17.17 23.93 2.86
N SER A 6 -18.01 22.99 2.42
CA SER A 6 -17.60 21.92 1.53
C SER A 6 -17.08 22.54 0.23
N ALA A 7 -15.85 22.21 -0.17
CA ALA A 7 -15.35 22.56 -1.49
C ALA A 7 -16.21 21.82 -2.52
N VAL A 8 -17.04 22.59 -3.24
CA VAL A 8 -17.83 22.08 -4.36
C VAL A 8 -16.83 21.61 -5.45
N PRO A 9 -16.89 20.34 -5.91
CA PRO A 9 -16.03 19.88 -6.98
C PRO A 9 -16.34 20.65 -8.27
N ASP A 10 -15.29 21.02 -8.99
CA ASP A 10 -15.38 21.69 -10.29
C ASP A 10 -16.14 20.81 -11.29
N PRO A 11 -17.32 21.23 -11.78
CA PRO A 11 -18.16 20.43 -12.68
C PRO A 11 -17.57 20.25 -14.09
N ALA A 12 -16.43 20.87 -14.40
CA ALA A 12 -15.77 20.79 -15.72
C ALA A 12 -14.66 19.72 -15.81
N ALA A 13 -14.31 19.01 -14.73
CA ALA A 13 -13.32 17.96 -14.79
C ALA A 13 -13.92 16.71 -15.46
N ASP A 14 -13.50 16.44 -16.70
CA ASP A 14 -13.77 15.17 -17.37
C ASP A 14 -13.33 14.00 -16.45
N PRO A 15 -14.27 13.18 -15.96
CA PRO A 15 -13.96 12.10 -15.01
C PRO A 15 -13.09 11.00 -15.64
N THR A 16 -12.87 11.04 -16.96
CA THR A 16 -12.01 10.13 -17.70
C THR A 16 -10.58 10.64 -17.86
N ARG A 17 -10.30 11.91 -17.53
CA ARG A 17 -8.97 12.49 -17.69
C ARG A 17 -8.06 12.08 -16.55
N ARG A 18 -7.11 11.20 -16.89
CA ARG A 18 -6.04 10.74 -16.01
C ARG A 18 -5.30 11.92 -15.34
N VAL A 19 -5.17 11.85 -14.02
CA VAL A 19 -4.51 12.91 -13.21
C VAL A 19 -3.05 13.09 -13.66
N VAL A 20 -2.67 14.33 -13.94
CA VAL A 20 -1.27 14.68 -14.25
C VAL A 20 -0.44 14.62 -12.97
N LEU A 21 0.71 13.95 -13.03
CA LEU A 21 1.61 13.89 -11.88
C LEU A 21 2.21 15.26 -11.59
N ARG A 22 2.22 15.63 -10.31
CA ARG A 22 3.00 16.77 -9.84
C ARG A 22 4.50 16.46 -9.95
N PRO A 23 5.38 17.49 -9.95
CA PRO A 23 6.83 17.29 -10.05
C PRO A 23 7.41 16.33 -9.00
N ASP A 24 6.94 16.38 -7.75
CA ASP A 24 7.36 15.48 -6.68
C ASP A 24 7.00 14.02 -6.98
N GLN A 25 5.79 13.79 -7.49
CA GLN A 25 5.29 12.48 -7.86
C GLN A 25 6.02 11.91 -9.10
N GLN A 26 6.28 12.75 -10.10
CA GLN A 26 7.04 12.34 -11.28
C GLN A 26 8.47 11.98 -10.90
N ALA A 27 9.14 12.80 -10.08
CA ALA A 27 10.49 12.50 -9.59
C ALA A 27 10.52 11.20 -8.78
N GLY A 28 9.50 10.97 -7.94
CA GLY A 28 9.33 9.72 -7.20
C GLY A 28 9.14 8.50 -8.10
N LEU A 29 8.27 8.61 -9.10
CA LEU A 29 8.04 7.58 -10.10
C LEU A 29 9.32 7.25 -10.86
N ASP A 30 10.04 8.26 -11.36
CA ASP A 30 11.26 8.06 -12.15
C ASP A 30 12.34 7.33 -11.34
N ARG A 31 12.49 7.67 -10.05
CA ARG A 31 13.40 6.94 -9.16
C ARG A 31 12.95 5.51 -8.92
N ALA A 32 11.65 5.29 -8.72
CA ALA A 32 11.10 3.96 -8.53
C ALA A 32 11.29 3.07 -9.76
N VAL A 33 11.01 3.59 -10.96
CA VAL A 33 11.21 2.88 -12.23
C VAL A 33 12.68 2.56 -12.44
N ARG A 34 13.60 3.53 -12.26
CA ARG A 34 15.04 3.29 -12.41
C ARG A 34 15.55 2.19 -11.47
N HIS A 35 15.12 2.21 -10.21
CA HIS A 35 15.57 1.24 -9.22
C HIS A 35 14.97 -0.15 -9.43
N LEU A 36 13.65 -0.21 -9.67
CA LEU A 36 12.90 -1.46 -9.78
C LEU A 36 12.91 -2.06 -11.20
N HIS A 37 13.64 -1.48 -12.16
CA HIS A 37 13.75 -2.05 -13.50
C HIS A 37 14.30 -3.49 -13.50
N ARG A 38 15.19 -3.82 -12.56
CA ARG A 38 15.78 -5.16 -12.42
C ARG A 38 14.91 -6.09 -11.57
N LEU A 39 14.83 -7.35 -11.95
CA LEU A 39 14.21 -8.41 -11.13
C LEU A 39 15.00 -8.62 -9.84
N GLY A 40 14.33 -9.11 -8.80
CA GLY A 40 14.89 -9.33 -7.46
C GLY A 40 15.06 -8.05 -6.63
N THR A 41 14.61 -6.90 -7.12
CA THR A 41 14.82 -5.62 -6.43
C THR A 41 13.76 -5.32 -5.39
N ARG A 42 14.20 -4.66 -4.33
CA ARG A 42 13.36 -4.11 -3.27
C ARG A 42 13.65 -2.63 -3.13
N GLY A 43 12.64 -1.81 -2.85
CA GLY A 43 12.84 -0.38 -2.62
C GLY A 43 11.86 0.20 -1.62
N LEU A 44 12.36 1.12 -0.81
CA LEU A 44 11.59 1.88 0.18
C LEU A 44 11.28 3.28 -0.35
N TYR A 45 9.99 3.59 -0.48
CA TYR A 45 9.45 4.87 -0.89
C TYR A 45 8.83 5.59 0.31
N VAL A 46 9.51 6.62 0.80
CA VAL A 46 9.04 7.42 1.93
C VAL A 46 8.42 8.71 1.42
N SER A 47 7.16 8.95 1.74
CA SER A 47 6.49 10.19 1.34
C SER A 47 5.32 10.50 2.25
N ALA A 48 5.17 11.78 2.61
CA ALA A 48 4.13 12.23 3.51
C ALA A 48 2.71 11.79 3.09
N CYS A 49 1.80 11.67 4.05
CA CYS A 49 0.39 11.41 3.76
C CYS A 49 -0.20 12.55 2.90
N GLY A 50 -1.11 12.21 1.99
CA GLY A 50 -1.75 13.18 1.10
C GLY A 50 -0.93 13.60 -0.14
N THR A 51 0.35 13.22 -0.25
CA THR A 51 1.16 13.58 -1.44
C THR A 51 0.92 12.66 -2.64
N GLY A 52 0.05 11.65 -2.54
CA GLY A 52 -0.32 10.78 -3.66
C GLY A 52 0.59 9.57 -3.88
N LYS A 53 1.09 8.95 -2.80
CA LYS A 53 1.80 7.65 -2.83
C LYS A 53 1.08 6.60 -3.68
N THR A 54 -0.22 6.44 -3.47
CA THR A 54 -1.08 5.51 -4.22
C THR A 54 -0.99 5.74 -5.74
N LEU A 55 -1.00 7.00 -6.19
CA LEU A 55 -0.90 7.35 -7.60
C LEU A 55 0.44 6.96 -8.21
N VAL A 56 1.54 7.12 -7.46
CA VAL A 56 2.87 6.65 -7.88
C VAL A 56 2.91 5.12 -7.99
N GLY A 57 2.28 4.40 -7.06
CA GLY A 57 2.14 2.94 -7.13
C GLY A 57 1.40 2.48 -8.40
N ILE A 58 0.30 3.15 -8.76
CA ILE A 58 -0.44 2.88 -10.00
C ILE A 58 0.45 3.10 -11.23
N ARG A 59 1.10 4.27 -11.30
CA ARG A 59 1.95 4.66 -12.43
C ARG A 59 3.14 3.72 -12.59
N LEU A 60 3.72 3.28 -11.48
CA LEU A 60 4.84 2.36 -11.48
C LEU A 60 4.44 1.01 -12.08
N ALA A 61 3.31 0.43 -11.64
CA ALA A 61 2.80 -0.82 -12.18
C ALA A 61 2.60 -0.74 -13.71
N GLY A 62 2.03 0.37 -14.19
CA GLY A 62 1.86 0.62 -15.61
C GLY A 62 3.18 0.83 -16.37
N THR A 63 4.12 1.59 -15.81
CA THR A 63 5.41 1.89 -16.46
C THR A 63 6.30 0.66 -16.53
N LEU A 64 6.21 -0.24 -15.55
CA LEU A 64 6.90 -1.53 -15.56
C LEU A 64 6.17 -2.60 -16.42
N ALA A 65 5.05 -2.24 -17.05
CA ALA A 65 4.19 -3.16 -17.80
C ALA A 65 3.84 -4.43 -17.01
N SER A 66 3.53 -4.27 -15.70
CA SER A 66 3.21 -5.39 -14.84
C SER A 66 1.91 -6.06 -15.30
N ARG A 67 1.98 -7.37 -15.54
CA ARG A 67 0.87 -8.26 -15.84
C ARG A 67 0.24 -8.81 -14.57
N LEU A 68 1.04 -9.07 -13.54
CA LEU A 68 0.57 -9.44 -12.20
C LEU A 68 1.08 -8.43 -11.17
N THR A 69 0.18 -7.58 -10.67
CA THR A 69 0.48 -6.66 -9.57
C THR A 69 -0.22 -7.11 -8.29
N LEU A 70 0.52 -7.18 -7.18
CA LEU A 70 -0.04 -7.35 -5.84
C LEU A 70 0.02 -6.02 -5.09
N VAL A 71 -1.09 -5.56 -4.54
CA VAL A 71 -1.16 -4.36 -3.69
C VAL A 71 -1.68 -4.76 -2.31
N VAL A 72 -0.83 -4.58 -1.31
CA VAL A 72 -1.10 -4.96 0.07
C VAL A 72 -1.32 -3.70 0.89
N VAL A 73 -2.46 -3.62 1.57
CA VAL A 73 -2.89 -2.47 2.37
C VAL A 73 -3.28 -2.91 3.78
N PRO A 74 -3.38 -2.02 4.77
CA PRO A 74 -3.65 -2.45 6.14
C PRO A 74 -5.12 -2.66 6.48
N THR A 75 -6.07 -2.15 5.69
CA THR A 75 -7.51 -2.25 6.00
C THR A 75 -8.35 -2.57 4.78
N LEU A 76 -9.56 -3.10 5.01
CA LEU A 76 -10.55 -3.35 3.97
C LEU A 76 -11.01 -2.06 3.28
N ASP A 77 -11.18 -0.97 4.03
CA ASP A 77 -11.53 0.34 3.45
C ASP A 77 -10.45 0.83 2.50
N LEU A 78 -9.17 0.60 2.83
CA LEU A 78 -8.07 0.94 1.94
C LEU A 78 -8.02 0.05 0.71
N ILE A 79 -8.49 -1.20 0.75
CA ILE A 79 -8.67 -2.00 -0.48
C ILE A 79 -9.64 -1.27 -1.40
N ALA A 80 -10.81 -0.86 -0.87
CA ALA A 80 -11.83 -0.19 -1.66
C ALA A 80 -11.30 1.13 -2.26
N GLN A 81 -10.68 1.98 -1.43
CA GLN A 81 -10.11 3.25 -1.86
C GLN A 81 -9.03 3.06 -2.93
N THR A 82 -8.14 2.08 -2.75
CA THR A 82 -7.03 1.78 -3.65
C THR A 82 -7.54 1.24 -4.99
N ALA A 83 -8.44 0.26 -4.98
CA ALA A 83 -9.00 -0.30 -6.22
C ALA A 83 -9.74 0.76 -7.05
N LEU A 84 -10.52 1.63 -6.38
CA LEU A 84 -11.19 2.76 -7.05
C LEU A 84 -10.20 3.79 -7.58
N ALA A 85 -9.09 4.05 -6.87
CA ALA A 85 -8.04 4.93 -7.36
C ALA A 85 -7.37 4.36 -8.62
N TRP A 86 -7.11 3.05 -8.67
CA TRP A 86 -6.60 2.37 -9.87
C TRP A 86 -7.56 2.58 -11.06
N ARG A 87 -8.86 2.38 -10.85
CA ARG A 87 -9.89 2.51 -11.90
C ARG A 87 -10.04 3.95 -12.40
N ARG A 88 -10.12 4.92 -11.48
CA ARG A 88 -10.15 6.36 -11.82
C ARG A 88 -8.91 6.82 -12.59
N ASP A 89 -7.81 6.10 -12.44
CA ASP A 89 -6.58 6.36 -13.16
C ASP A 89 -6.53 5.78 -14.59
N GLY A 90 -7.59 5.09 -15.02
CA GLY A 90 -7.72 4.49 -16.35
C GLY A 90 -7.15 3.07 -16.45
N ARG A 91 -6.91 2.39 -15.33
CA ARG A 91 -6.50 0.97 -15.32
C ARG A 91 -7.70 0.09 -15.66
N ALA A 92 -7.57 -0.71 -16.71
CA ALA A 92 -8.65 -1.54 -17.25
C ALA A 92 -8.48 -3.05 -16.99
N GLU A 93 -7.35 -3.47 -16.38
CA GLU A 93 -7.07 -4.87 -16.09
C GLU A 93 -8.09 -5.51 -15.13
N ALA A 94 -8.12 -6.84 -15.08
CA ALA A 94 -8.92 -7.52 -14.06
C ALA A 94 -8.45 -7.14 -12.65
N MET A 95 -9.39 -6.84 -11.76
CA MET A 95 -9.09 -6.46 -10.37
C MET A 95 -9.78 -7.40 -9.41
N VAL A 96 -9.02 -7.93 -8.44
CA VAL A 96 -9.53 -8.88 -7.44
C VAL A 96 -9.14 -8.45 -6.05
N ALA A 97 -10.13 -8.26 -5.18
CA ALA A 97 -9.95 -8.07 -3.75
C ALA A 97 -9.93 -9.43 -3.03
N VAL A 98 -8.82 -9.76 -2.39
CA VAL A 98 -8.68 -10.95 -1.55
C VAL A 98 -9.08 -10.58 -0.13
N CYS A 99 -10.35 -10.78 0.18
CA CYS A 99 -10.96 -10.39 1.45
C CYS A 99 -12.27 -11.14 1.68
N SER A 100 -12.89 -10.96 2.85
CA SER A 100 -14.23 -11.46 3.17
C SER A 100 -15.35 -10.52 2.71
N MET A 101 -15.02 -9.33 2.21
CA MET A 101 -16.01 -8.37 1.71
C MET A 101 -16.62 -8.86 0.41
N ASP A 102 -17.96 -8.79 0.31
CA ASP A 102 -18.64 -8.92 -0.98
C ASP A 102 -18.54 -7.59 -1.74
N THR A 103 -17.71 -7.57 -2.77
CA THR A 103 -17.48 -6.40 -3.61
C THR A 103 -18.73 -5.99 -4.39
N ARG A 104 -19.67 -6.92 -4.64
CA ARG A 104 -20.94 -6.62 -5.31
C ARG A 104 -21.89 -5.81 -4.44
N ALA A 105 -21.76 -5.93 -3.11
CA ALA A 105 -22.54 -5.15 -2.16
C ALA A 105 -21.95 -3.74 -1.93
N HIS A 106 -20.73 -3.46 -2.39
CA HIS A 106 -20.12 -2.14 -2.31
C HIS A 106 -20.31 -1.39 -3.65
N PRO A 107 -21.19 -0.34 -3.72
CA PRO A 107 -21.61 0.26 -4.99
C PRO A 107 -20.45 0.68 -5.90
N GLY A 108 -19.44 1.36 -5.34
CA GLY A 108 -18.28 1.79 -6.14
C GLY A 108 -17.44 0.63 -6.69
N LEU A 109 -17.28 -0.47 -5.94
CA LEU A 109 -16.47 -1.61 -6.39
C LEU A 109 -17.23 -2.46 -7.42
N ALA A 110 -18.54 -2.58 -7.25
CA ALA A 110 -19.43 -3.19 -8.23
C ALA A 110 -19.38 -2.42 -9.56
N GLU A 111 -19.57 -1.09 -9.53
CA GLU A 111 -19.49 -0.23 -10.72
C GLU A 111 -18.12 -0.31 -11.40
N ALA A 112 -17.06 -0.39 -10.59
CA ALA A 112 -15.70 -0.52 -11.08
C ALA A 112 -15.30 -1.95 -11.48
N ASN A 113 -16.24 -2.90 -11.51
CA ASN A 113 -16.01 -4.31 -11.85
C ASN A 113 -14.82 -4.93 -11.11
N VAL A 114 -14.74 -4.69 -9.79
CA VAL A 114 -13.75 -5.32 -8.92
C VAL A 114 -14.37 -6.60 -8.36
N GLY A 115 -13.77 -7.75 -8.65
CA GLY A 115 -14.19 -9.02 -8.05
C GLY A 115 -13.66 -9.17 -6.64
N SER A 116 -14.23 -10.10 -5.86
CA SER A 116 -13.60 -10.58 -4.63
C SER A 116 -13.57 -12.09 -4.55
N THR A 117 -12.58 -12.61 -3.83
CA THR A 117 -12.48 -14.03 -3.49
C THR A 117 -11.85 -14.20 -2.10
N GLY A 118 -12.38 -15.15 -1.34
CA GLY A 118 -11.73 -15.70 -0.15
C GLY A 118 -11.05 -17.06 -0.38
N ASP A 119 -11.24 -17.64 -1.57
CA ASP A 119 -10.78 -18.98 -1.94
C ASP A 119 -9.48 -18.93 -2.74
N ALA A 120 -8.51 -19.74 -2.31
CA ALA A 120 -7.19 -19.85 -2.91
C ALA A 120 -7.25 -20.47 -4.32
N THR A 121 -8.19 -21.40 -4.57
CA THR A 121 -8.31 -22.06 -5.88
C THR A 121 -8.83 -21.10 -6.94
N GLY A 122 -9.87 -20.35 -6.62
CA GLY A 122 -10.40 -19.27 -7.45
C GLY A 122 -9.36 -18.18 -7.72
N LEU A 123 -8.61 -17.77 -6.68
CA LEU A 123 -7.52 -16.81 -6.87
C LEU A 123 -6.43 -17.36 -7.82
N ALA A 124 -6.00 -18.61 -7.63
CA ALA A 124 -5.00 -19.23 -8.50
C ALA A 124 -5.44 -19.30 -9.96
N ALA A 125 -6.73 -19.59 -10.22
CA ALA A 125 -7.30 -19.61 -11.56
C ALA A 125 -7.17 -18.24 -12.24
N VAL A 126 -7.53 -17.15 -11.55
CA VAL A 126 -7.41 -15.79 -12.08
C VAL A 126 -5.95 -15.42 -12.32
N LEU A 127 -5.05 -15.68 -11.37
CA LEU A 127 -3.63 -15.34 -11.51
C LEU A 127 -2.95 -16.06 -12.66
N SER A 128 -3.34 -17.31 -12.92
CA SER A 128 -2.76 -18.11 -14.00
C SER A 128 -3.22 -17.69 -15.40
N ALA A 129 -4.30 -16.91 -15.48
CA ALA A 129 -4.81 -16.37 -16.74
C ALA A 129 -4.10 -15.07 -17.16
N ALA A 130 -3.28 -14.48 -16.29
CA ALA A 130 -2.58 -13.23 -16.58
C ALA A 130 -1.47 -13.42 -17.63
N GLY A 131 -1.52 -12.62 -18.69
CA GLY A 131 -0.59 -12.66 -19.81
C GLY A 131 -0.76 -13.86 -20.75
N THR A 132 -1.88 -14.58 -20.69
CA THR A 132 -2.15 -15.74 -21.57
C THR A 132 -3.06 -15.40 -22.76
N GLY A 133 -3.49 -14.15 -22.90
CA GLY A 133 -4.50 -13.70 -23.86
C GLY A 133 -5.94 -13.86 -23.36
N VAL A 134 -6.16 -14.56 -22.24
CA VAL A 134 -7.45 -14.56 -21.53
C VAL A 134 -7.61 -13.29 -20.69
N LEU A 135 -6.57 -12.97 -19.91
CA LEU A 135 -6.43 -11.69 -19.22
C LEU A 135 -5.05 -11.14 -19.55
N ASP A 136 -4.97 -9.91 -20.04
CA ASP A 136 -3.67 -9.28 -20.31
C ASP A 136 -2.91 -8.98 -19.02
N ALA A 137 -3.63 -8.53 -18.00
CA ALA A 137 -3.10 -8.24 -16.67
C ALA A 137 -4.16 -8.47 -15.57
N VAL A 138 -3.68 -8.64 -14.34
CA VAL A 138 -4.47 -8.73 -13.12
C VAL A 138 -3.79 -7.93 -12.01
N THR A 139 -4.57 -7.09 -11.33
CA THR A 139 -4.17 -6.44 -10.08
C THR A 139 -4.94 -7.06 -8.91
N VAL A 140 -4.20 -7.56 -7.92
CA VAL A 140 -4.74 -8.13 -6.68
C VAL A 140 -4.61 -7.12 -5.57
N PHE A 141 -5.70 -6.88 -4.84
CA PHE A 141 -5.69 -6.10 -3.61
C PHE A 141 -5.93 -7.02 -2.42
N CYS A 142 -5.11 -6.95 -1.38
CA CYS A 142 -5.34 -7.72 -0.17
C CYS A 142 -4.95 -6.95 1.08
N THR A 143 -5.49 -7.36 2.22
CA THR A 143 -4.94 -6.92 3.49
C THR A 143 -3.67 -7.69 3.82
N TYR A 144 -2.84 -7.14 4.72
CA TYR A 144 -1.74 -7.93 5.31
C TYR A 144 -2.25 -9.21 6.00
N ASP A 145 -3.47 -9.18 6.54
CA ASP A 145 -4.12 -10.33 7.16
C ASP A 145 -4.55 -11.43 6.17
N SER A 146 -4.58 -11.12 4.87
CA SER A 146 -5.03 -12.04 3.81
C SER A 146 -3.88 -12.58 2.95
N LEU A 147 -2.63 -12.36 3.36
CA LEU A 147 -1.45 -12.81 2.62
C LEU A 147 -1.31 -14.34 2.58
N ASP A 148 -1.82 -15.03 3.59
CA ASP A 148 -1.91 -16.49 3.64
C ASP A 148 -2.72 -17.07 2.47
N LYS A 149 -3.80 -16.38 2.04
CA LYS A 149 -4.61 -16.77 0.88
C LYS A 149 -3.86 -16.58 -0.43
N VAL A 150 -3.04 -15.53 -0.54
CA VAL A 150 -2.18 -15.29 -1.72
C VAL A 150 -1.09 -16.36 -1.80
N GLU A 151 -0.44 -16.67 -0.67
CA GLU A 151 0.51 -17.78 -0.55
C GLU A 151 -0.14 -19.13 -0.91
N ALA A 152 -1.33 -19.41 -0.38
CA ALA A 152 -2.08 -20.63 -0.67
C ALA A 152 -2.42 -20.75 -2.16
N ALA A 153 -2.81 -19.65 -2.83
CA ALA A 153 -3.10 -19.65 -4.26
C ALA A 153 -1.90 -20.08 -5.11
N GLN A 154 -0.69 -19.63 -4.76
CA GLN A 154 0.56 -20.03 -5.43
C GLN A 154 0.98 -21.48 -5.12
N ARG A 155 0.30 -22.17 -4.21
CA ARG A 155 0.55 -23.56 -3.80
C ARG A 155 -0.55 -24.55 -4.17
N THR A 156 -1.57 -24.12 -4.90
CA THR A 156 -2.69 -24.98 -5.35
C THR A 156 -2.28 -26.07 -6.36
N GLY A 157 -1.00 -26.11 -6.79
CA GLY A 157 -0.52 -26.98 -7.87
C GLY A 157 -0.78 -26.42 -9.27
N ARG A 158 -1.56 -25.33 -9.39
CA ARG A 158 -1.72 -24.57 -10.63
C ARG A 158 -0.47 -23.73 -10.91
N SER A 159 -0.06 -23.63 -12.18
CA SER A 159 1.07 -22.79 -12.59
C SER A 159 0.70 -21.31 -12.51
N VAL A 160 1.00 -20.69 -11.36
CA VAL A 160 0.85 -19.24 -11.12
C VAL A 160 2.21 -18.55 -11.30
N PRO A 161 2.33 -17.55 -12.20
CA PRO A 161 3.57 -16.80 -12.33
C PRO A 161 3.88 -15.97 -11.08
N PRO A 162 5.15 -15.55 -10.88
CA PRO A 162 5.45 -14.53 -9.88
C PRO A 162 4.67 -13.24 -10.17
N PHE A 163 4.36 -12.47 -9.13
CA PHE A 163 3.93 -11.08 -9.33
C PHE A 163 5.09 -10.28 -9.92
N ASP A 164 4.89 -9.56 -11.02
CA ASP A 164 5.96 -8.72 -11.57
C ASP A 164 6.28 -7.54 -10.61
N LEU A 165 5.28 -7.11 -9.82
CA LEU A 165 5.39 -6.06 -8.80
C LEU A 165 4.48 -6.37 -7.60
N ALA A 166 5.04 -6.30 -6.39
CA ALA A 166 4.29 -6.23 -5.14
C ALA A 166 4.50 -4.86 -4.48
N VAL A 167 3.41 -4.16 -4.17
CA VAL A 167 3.38 -2.87 -3.48
C VAL A 167 2.82 -3.07 -2.08
N MET A 168 3.60 -2.76 -1.06
CA MET A 168 3.23 -2.84 0.35
C MET A 168 3.00 -1.41 0.85
N ASP A 169 1.73 -1.01 0.97
CA ASP A 169 1.37 0.31 1.46
C ASP A 169 1.25 0.34 2.98
N GLU A 170 1.51 1.50 3.58
CA GLU A 170 1.66 1.70 5.02
C GLU A 170 2.51 0.61 5.68
N ALA A 171 3.64 0.27 5.03
CA ALA A 171 4.51 -0.84 5.42
C ALA A 171 5.08 -0.69 6.84
N HIS A 172 5.08 0.53 7.39
CA HIS A 172 5.45 0.76 8.78
C HIS A 172 4.54 0.02 9.77
N ARG A 173 3.26 -0.24 9.45
CA ARG A 173 2.31 -0.86 10.39
C ARG A 173 2.69 -2.28 10.81
N ILE A 174 3.47 -2.96 9.96
CA ILE A 174 3.94 -4.33 10.17
C ILE A 174 5.46 -4.43 10.26
N ALA A 175 6.17 -3.32 10.10
CA ALA A 175 7.62 -3.28 10.20
C ALA A 175 8.06 -3.76 11.58
N GLY A 176 9.11 -4.59 11.63
CA GLY A 176 9.69 -5.04 12.89
C GLY A 176 8.91 -6.12 13.65
N ARG A 177 7.66 -6.41 13.25
CA ARG A 177 6.87 -7.49 13.87
C ARG A 177 7.43 -8.84 13.41
N ALA A 178 7.83 -9.71 14.33
CA ALA A 178 8.18 -11.09 14.03
C ALA A 178 6.94 -11.98 13.72
N ASP A 179 5.79 -11.37 13.42
CA ASP A 179 4.57 -12.10 13.19
C ASP A 179 4.60 -12.89 11.87
N LYS A 180 3.73 -13.91 11.78
CA LYS A 180 3.71 -14.79 10.61
C LYS A 180 3.47 -14.02 9.31
N LYS A 181 2.66 -12.96 9.34
CA LYS A 181 2.25 -12.18 8.16
C LYS A 181 3.44 -11.43 7.56
N TRP A 182 4.25 -10.82 8.43
CA TRP A 182 5.48 -10.14 8.05
C TRP A 182 6.50 -11.07 7.42
N ALA A 183 6.67 -12.27 7.97
CA ALA A 183 7.54 -13.29 7.39
C ALA A 183 7.04 -13.75 6.01
N VAL A 184 5.71 -13.88 5.80
CA VAL A 184 5.13 -14.32 4.51
C VAL A 184 5.53 -13.38 3.37
N ILE A 185 5.28 -12.08 3.53
CA ILE A 185 5.44 -11.14 2.42
C ILE A 185 6.91 -10.91 2.04
N ASN A 186 7.84 -11.09 2.98
CA ASN A 186 9.25 -10.88 2.72
C ASN A 186 9.96 -12.11 2.17
N ASP A 187 9.36 -13.30 2.27
CA ASP A 187 9.93 -14.54 1.77
C ASP A 187 9.45 -14.85 0.34
N ASN A 188 10.40 -14.82 -0.60
CA ASN A 188 10.09 -15.05 -2.01
C ASN A 188 9.72 -16.51 -2.34
N ALA A 189 10.06 -17.46 -1.46
CA ALA A 189 9.59 -18.85 -1.57
C ALA A 189 8.13 -19.00 -1.11
N ARG A 190 7.60 -18.04 -0.35
CA ARG A 190 6.22 -18.03 0.13
C ARG A 190 5.28 -17.25 -0.77
N ILE A 191 5.64 -16.01 -1.10
CA ILE A 191 4.96 -15.21 -2.12
C ILE A 191 6.00 -14.85 -3.16
N LYS A 192 5.87 -15.41 -4.36
CA LYS A 192 6.76 -15.13 -5.48
C LYS A 192 6.46 -13.75 -6.05
N ALA A 193 7.40 -12.82 -5.94
CA ALA A 193 7.32 -11.51 -6.57
C ALA A 193 8.70 -11.07 -7.08
N ASP A 194 8.76 -10.56 -8.30
CA ASP A 194 10.00 -10.12 -8.93
C ASP A 194 10.51 -8.80 -8.38
N ARG A 195 9.59 -7.91 -7.97
CA ARG A 195 9.90 -6.56 -7.48
C ARG A 195 9.04 -6.25 -6.28
N ARG A 196 9.62 -5.59 -5.28
CA ARG A 196 8.91 -5.20 -4.05
C ARG A 196 9.10 -3.71 -3.77
N LEU A 197 8.01 -2.97 -3.72
CA LEU A 197 7.99 -1.58 -3.29
C LEU A 197 7.31 -1.46 -1.93
N TYR A 198 8.02 -0.95 -0.94
CA TYR A 198 7.47 -0.62 0.36
C TYR A 198 7.19 0.87 0.39
N MET A 199 5.96 1.26 0.71
CA MET A 199 5.53 2.65 0.75
C MET A 199 5.11 3.02 2.18
N THR A 200 5.52 4.19 2.64
CA THR A 200 5.15 4.67 3.98
C THR A 200 5.29 6.19 4.07
N ALA A 201 4.54 6.82 4.98
CA ALA A 201 4.82 8.19 5.41
C ALA A 201 5.82 8.27 6.56
N THR A 202 5.85 7.24 7.40
CA THR A 202 6.56 7.23 8.69
C THR A 202 7.42 5.97 8.76
N PRO A 203 8.67 5.99 8.24
CA PRO A 203 9.53 4.82 8.24
C PRO A 203 10.02 4.42 9.64
N ARG A 204 9.89 5.32 10.62
CA ARG A 204 10.11 5.05 12.04
C ARG A 204 8.77 5.05 12.77
N ILE A 205 8.48 3.97 13.49
CA ILE A 205 7.36 3.95 14.42
C ILE A 205 7.87 4.54 15.74
N PHE A 206 7.45 5.76 16.06
CA PHE A 206 7.57 6.26 17.42
C PHE A 206 6.48 5.54 18.23
N GLY A 207 6.88 4.77 19.25
CA GLY A 207 5.97 4.00 20.10
C GLY A 207 4.87 4.89 20.69
N GLY A 208 3.69 4.89 20.08
CA GLY A 208 2.46 5.29 20.75
C GLY A 208 1.92 4.08 21.52
N PRO A 209 1.29 4.28 22.70
CA PRO A 209 0.85 3.18 23.53
C PRO A 209 -0.08 2.26 22.74
N ASP A 210 0.23 0.97 22.78
CA ASP A 210 -0.56 -0.08 22.13
C ASP A 210 -1.97 -0.03 22.74
N LEU A 211 -2.98 0.30 21.92
CA LEU A 211 -4.38 0.38 22.37
C LEU A 211 -4.91 -0.97 22.90
N ALA A 212 -4.17 -2.06 22.67
CA ALA A 212 -4.44 -3.38 23.24
C ALA A 212 -4.03 -3.52 24.72
N GLU A 213 -3.11 -2.70 25.25
CA GLU A 213 -2.72 -2.72 26.67
C GLU A 213 -3.61 -1.83 27.57
N SER A 214 -4.51 -1.05 26.98
CA SER A 214 -5.36 -0.09 27.73
C SER A 214 -6.57 -0.72 28.44
N ALA A 215 -6.70 -2.06 28.40
CA ALA A 215 -7.82 -2.77 29.04
C ALA A 215 -7.52 -3.32 30.44
N ASP A 216 -6.29 -3.23 30.94
CA ASP A 216 -5.93 -3.79 32.25
C ASP A 216 -5.91 -2.72 33.34
N VAL A 217 -7.07 -2.47 33.95
CA VAL A 217 -7.24 -1.55 35.08
C VAL A 217 -6.76 -2.21 36.38
N ARG A 218 -5.47 -2.56 36.48
CA ARG A 218 -4.84 -2.97 37.74
C ARG A 218 -3.43 -2.39 37.88
N ARG A 219 -3.37 -1.19 38.49
CA ARG A 219 -2.27 -0.50 39.20
C ARG A 219 -0.83 -0.62 38.63
N PRO A 220 -0.13 0.50 38.36
CA PRO A 220 1.20 0.47 37.76
C PRO A 220 2.24 -0.01 38.77
N ARG A 221 2.88 -1.15 38.50
CA ARG A 221 4.20 -1.45 39.06
C ARG A 221 5.24 -0.70 38.24
N ARG A 222 5.85 0.30 38.88
CA ARG A 222 7.00 1.07 38.44
C ARG A 222 8.14 0.12 38.02
N ARG A 223 8.18 -0.30 36.74
CA ARG A 223 9.35 -0.94 36.14
C ARG A 223 10.30 0.17 35.69
N ARG A 224 11.52 0.12 36.23
CA ARG A 224 12.65 0.95 35.81
C ARG A 224 12.86 0.78 34.30
N SER A 225 12.94 1.93 33.63
CA SER A 225 13.61 2.21 32.36
C SER A 225 14.41 1.04 31.77
N ALA A 226 13.84 0.39 30.75
CA ALA A 226 14.62 -0.18 29.66
C ALA A 226 14.86 0.93 28.63
N GLU A 227 16.06 0.95 28.05
CA GLU A 227 16.59 2.04 27.23
C GLU A 227 15.71 2.31 25.98
N PRO A 228 15.41 3.59 25.67
CA PRO A 228 14.58 3.96 24.52
C PRO A 228 15.17 3.53 23.16
N ASP A 229 16.47 3.23 23.10
CA ASP A 229 17.17 2.92 21.84
C ASP A 229 16.88 1.50 21.32
N VAL A 230 16.53 0.55 22.18
CA VAL A 230 16.31 -0.85 21.77
C VAL A 230 14.91 -1.03 21.14
N GLU A 231 13.92 -0.33 21.69
CA GLU A 231 12.52 -0.41 21.22
C GLU A 231 12.27 0.46 19.97
N ALA A 232 13.00 1.59 19.84
CA ALA A 232 13.03 2.39 18.62
C ALA A 232 13.73 1.67 17.44
N SER A 233 14.73 0.84 17.72
CA SER A 233 15.42 0.01 16.72
C SER A 233 14.53 -1.14 16.23
N ALA A 234 13.71 -1.71 17.12
CA ALA A 234 12.82 -2.83 16.78
C ALA A 234 11.72 -2.48 15.77
N ASN A 235 11.36 -1.20 15.62
CA ASN A 235 10.26 -0.74 14.76
C ASN A 235 10.71 0.31 13.71
N SER A 236 11.91 0.14 13.16
CA SER A 236 12.41 0.99 12.06
C SER A 236 12.48 0.23 10.72
N MET A 237 12.16 0.92 9.63
CA MET A 237 12.29 0.41 8.26
C MET A 237 13.71 0.58 7.68
N ASP A 238 14.74 0.70 8.52
CA ASP A 238 16.12 0.97 8.09
C ASP A 238 16.86 -0.28 7.55
N SER A 239 16.26 -1.46 7.64
CA SER A 239 16.87 -2.72 7.16
C SER A 239 16.79 -2.86 5.63
N GLU A 240 17.85 -2.44 4.93
CA GLU A 240 17.95 -2.61 3.47
C GLU A 240 17.80 -4.07 2.99
N PRO A 241 18.29 -5.11 3.69
CA PRO A 241 18.04 -6.50 3.27
C PRO A 241 16.56 -6.87 3.18
N VAL A 242 15.70 -6.21 3.97
CA VAL A 242 14.26 -6.50 4.03
C VAL A 242 13.47 -5.56 3.11
N TYR A 243 13.69 -4.24 3.24
CA TYR A 243 12.91 -3.21 2.56
C TYR A 243 13.56 -2.71 1.26
N GLY A 244 14.83 -3.05 1.05
CA GLY A 244 15.66 -2.44 0.02
C GLY A 244 16.11 -1.03 0.36
N LYS A 245 16.89 -0.45 -0.55
CA LYS A 245 17.37 0.94 -0.44
C LYS A 245 16.17 1.90 -0.34
N LYS A 246 16.32 2.97 0.45
CA LYS A 246 15.42 4.14 0.39
C LYS A 246 15.63 4.87 -0.94
N ILE A 247 14.69 4.71 -1.87
CA ILE A 247 14.81 5.20 -3.26
C ILE A 247 14.23 6.60 -3.45
N PHE A 248 13.31 7.01 -2.58
CA PHE A 248 12.69 8.33 -2.59
C PHE A 248 12.29 8.72 -1.17
N GLU A 249 12.42 10.01 -0.88
CA GLU A 249 12.05 10.61 0.40
C GLU A 249 11.43 11.98 0.13
N TYR A 250 10.19 12.15 0.58
CA TYR A 250 9.46 13.41 0.50
C TYR A 250 8.74 13.69 1.83
N PRO A 251 9.46 14.26 2.81
CA PRO A 251 8.97 14.41 4.17
C PRO A 251 7.91 15.52 4.24
N LEU A 252 7.09 15.48 5.30
CA LEU A 252 5.98 16.43 5.49
C LEU A 252 6.44 17.90 5.46
N ALA A 253 7.57 18.21 6.08
CA ALA A 253 8.12 19.57 6.10
C ALA A 253 8.39 20.11 4.69
N GLN A 254 8.94 19.26 3.82
CA GLN A 254 9.18 19.61 2.41
C GLN A 254 7.85 19.71 1.64
N ALA A 255 6.93 18.76 1.85
CA ALA A 255 5.63 18.78 1.19
C ALA A 255 4.78 20.02 1.53
N VAL A 256 4.90 20.54 2.76
CA VAL A 256 4.29 21.81 3.17
C VAL A 256 4.99 23.00 2.52
N ALA A 257 6.33 23.01 2.49
CA ALA A 257 7.11 24.08 1.85
C ALA A 257 6.79 24.21 0.36
N ASP A 258 6.63 23.07 -0.32
CA ASP A 258 6.27 23.00 -1.74
C ASP A 258 4.77 23.23 -2.00
N ARG A 259 3.96 23.44 -0.95
CA ARG A 259 2.50 23.55 -1.01
C ARG A 259 1.80 22.33 -1.63
N ALA A 260 2.45 21.17 -1.58
CA ALA A 260 1.89 19.90 -2.03
C ALA A 260 0.84 19.34 -1.07
N VAL A 261 0.93 19.72 0.22
CA VAL A 261 -0.08 19.46 1.26
C VAL A 261 -0.26 20.69 2.14
N ALA A 262 -1.45 20.88 2.70
CA ALA A 262 -1.70 21.98 3.63
C ALA A 262 -0.91 21.77 4.93
N SER A 263 -0.35 22.84 5.51
CA SER A 263 0.09 22.80 6.90
C SER A 263 -1.13 22.63 7.78
N SER A 264 -1.23 21.55 8.56
CA SER A 264 -2.22 21.49 9.64
C SER A 264 -1.95 22.67 10.57
N GLY A 265 -2.82 23.68 10.51
CA GLY A 265 -2.61 24.94 11.22
C GLY A 265 -2.55 24.69 12.72
N VAL A 266 -1.46 25.12 13.35
CA VAL A 266 -1.51 25.50 14.75
C VAL A 266 -2.53 26.64 14.82
N VAL A 267 -3.70 26.35 15.39
CA VAL A 267 -4.66 27.38 15.78
C VAL A 267 -3.95 28.25 16.80
N ARG A 268 -3.48 29.42 16.35
CA ARG A 268 -3.08 30.50 17.25
C ARG A 268 -4.38 30.95 17.91
N LEU A 269 -4.68 30.43 19.10
CA LEU A 269 -5.65 31.05 20.00
C LEU A 269 -5.09 32.42 20.35
N VAL A 270 -5.55 33.43 19.62
CA VAL A 270 -5.49 34.83 20.02
C VAL A 270 -6.94 35.27 20.07
N GLY A 271 -7.40 35.57 21.28
CA GLY A 271 -8.78 35.92 21.63
C GLY A 271 -9.05 35.53 23.06
#